data_AF-A0A0E0QPM8-F1
#
_entry.id   AF-A0A0E0QPM8-F1
#
_cell.length_a   1.000
_cell.length_b   1.000
_cell.length_c   1.000
_cell.angle_alpha   90.00
_cell.angle_beta   90.00
_cell.angle_gamma   90.00
#
_symmetry.space_group_name_H-M   'P 1'
#
loop_
_entity.id
_entity.type
_entity.pdbx_description
1 polymer ?
#
loop_
_entity_poly.entity_id
_entity_poly.type
_entity_poly.pdbx_seq_one_letter_code
_entity_poly.pdbx_strand_id
1 'polypeptide(L)'
;MQILICANAPPHLALLDRRRWSPAWDRRRPDHHTHKEQSKGIVYCKAKETQETVDRRSGGKDEPRDMEEMVNTIRVMLRTMGDGEISASAYDTAWVALVKNHNGSDSPQFPSTIDWISHNQLPDGSWGDDLCFLVHDRLLNTLACVIALMEWKVHGDKREKGLSFIRENIWRLAQEEEAWMPVGFEITFPSLLEIAKDLALDIPYDDPALHKIYAQRELKLKKIPREILHSLPTSLLLSIEGLRGLDWKRLLKLQLSDGSFLSSPAATAYVLMQTGDKKCLEFLDGIVSKFHGGVPFLYPIEIFERVWAVDRLERLGISYYFKTEIDEYCLEYTFRHWTKEGVTYNWHSSVKDIDTGSMAFRLLRLHGYSVSPNFGWMEPGSWVWWLG
;
A
#
# COMPACT_ATOMS: atom_id res chain seq x y z
N MET A 1 -5.41 -8.81 9.34
CA MET A 1 -6.78 -8.42 8.91
C MET A 1 -6.84 -7.08 8.14
N GLN A 2 -5.93 -6.12 8.32
CA GLN A 2 -5.90 -4.86 7.52
C GLN A 2 -5.02 -4.90 6.26
N ILE A 3 -4.13 -5.89 6.10
CA ILE A 3 -3.36 -6.11 4.85
C ILE A 3 -4.26 -6.57 3.68
N LEU A 4 -5.49 -7.02 3.95
CA LEU A 4 -6.30 -7.78 2.99
C LEU A 4 -7.15 -6.96 2.01
N ILE A 5 -7.33 -5.64 2.19
CA ILE A 5 -8.41 -4.94 1.47
C ILE A 5 -7.95 -4.24 0.18
N CYS A 6 -6.69 -3.81 0.07
CA CYS A 6 -6.22 -3.11 -1.13
C CYS A 6 -5.67 -4.02 -2.25
N ALA A 7 -5.44 -5.31 -1.97
CA ALA A 7 -4.75 -6.18 -2.93
C ALA A 7 -5.65 -6.84 -3.99
N ASN A 8 -6.99 -6.89 -3.86
CA ASN A 8 -7.80 -7.76 -4.74
C ASN A 8 -9.28 -7.37 -4.91
N ALA A 9 -9.58 -6.24 -5.55
CA ALA A 9 -10.88 -6.02 -6.16
C ALA A 9 -10.79 -6.24 -7.70
N PRO A 10 -11.40 -7.28 -8.29
CA PRO A 10 -11.50 -7.39 -9.73
C PRO A 10 -12.41 -6.27 -10.28
N PRO A 11 -12.08 -5.64 -11.43
CA PRO A 11 -12.68 -4.38 -11.89
C PRO A 11 -14.17 -4.42 -12.31
N HIS A 12 -14.91 -5.50 -12.09
CA HIS A 12 -16.26 -5.66 -12.66
C HIS A 12 -17.40 -6.11 -11.72
N LEU A 13 -17.22 -6.17 -10.40
CA LEU A 13 -18.32 -6.61 -9.49
C LEU A 13 -18.70 -5.64 -8.36
N ALA A 14 -18.37 -4.35 -8.48
CA ALA A 14 -18.88 -3.29 -7.60
C ALA A 14 -20.25 -2.71 -8.06
N LEU A 15 -21.09 -3.52 -8.67
CA LEU A 15 -22.47 -3.15 -9.01
C LEU A 15 -23.41 -4.13 -8.32
N LEU A 16 -23.86 -3.76 -7.12
CA LEU A 16 -25.21 -4.03 -6.59
C LEU A 16 -25.26 -3.48 -5.14
N ASP A 17 -25.33 -2.16 -4.99
CA ASP A 17 -26.39 -1.52 -4.18
C ASP A 17 -26.42 0.00 -4.42
N ARG A 18 -26.95 0.43 -5.56
CA ARG A 18 -27.34 1.83 -5.80
C ARG A 18 -28.84 1.92 -5.89
N ARG A 19 -29.53 1.97 -4.74
CA ARG A 19 -30.86 2.57 -4.65
C ARG A 19 -31.01 3.40 -3.39
N ARG A 20 -30.61 4.66 -3.49
CA ARG A 20 -31.39 5.86 -3.16
C ARG A 20 -30.41 6.98 -2.82
N TRP A 21 -30.26 7.92 -3.75
CA TRP A 21 -30.31 9.35 -3.46
C TRP A 21 -30.14 10.11 -4.78
N SER A 22 -31.13 10.95 -5.08
CA SER A 22 -31.06 12.00 -6.08
C SER A 22 -31.43 13.29 -5.35
N PRO A 23 -30.73 14.39 -5.64
CA PRO A 23 -31.47 15.61 -5.92
C PRO A 23 -31.13 16.17 -7.30
N ALA A 24 -32.16 16.79 -7.87
CA ALA A 24 -32.21 17.44 -9.17
C ALA A 24 -31.46 18.78 -9.21
N TRP A 25 -31.57 19.46 -10.36
CA TRP A 25 -31.16 20.83 -10.74
C TRP A 25 -29.76 20.94 -11.35
N ASP A 26 -29.51 21.68 -12.43
CA ASP A 26 -30.31 22.22 -13.53
C ASP A 26 -29.31 22.58 -14.65
N ARG A 27 -29.78 22.55 -15.90
CA ARG A 27 -29.02 22.76 -17.13
C ARG A 27 -28.60 24.22 -17.28
N ARG A 28 -27.36 24.45 -17.75
CA ARG A 28 -27.04 25.42 -18.82
C ARG A 28 -25.57 25.30 -19.26
N ARG A 29 -25.36 24.89 -20.53
CA ARG A 29 -24.12 25.16 -21.30
C ARG A 29 -24.27 26.49 -22.06
N PRO A 30 -23.15 27.09 -22.47
CA PRO A 30 -22.88 27.12 -23.92
C PRO A 30 -21.42 26.81 -24.31
N ASP A 31 -21.28 26.44 -25.59
CA ASP A 31 -20.09 26.02 -26.34
C ASP A 31 -18.94 27.04 -26.37
N HIS A 32 -17.70 26.55 -26.57
CA HIS A 32 -16.77 27.12 -27.55
C HIS A 32 -15.55 26.22 -27.85
N HIS A 33 -14.87 26.60 -28.93
CA HIS A 33 -14.13 25.81 -29.90
C HIS A 33 -12.76 25.24 -29.46
N THR A 34 -12.39 24.21 -30.24
CA THR A 34 -11.14 23.48 -30.36
C THR A 34 -9.87 24.30 -30.54
N HIS A 35 -8.78 23.88 -29.91
CA HIS A 35 -7.42 23.94 -30.48
C HIS A 35 -6.68 22.62 -30.19
N LYS A 36 -6.16 22.00 -31.25
CA LYS A 36 -5.30 20.81 -31.23
C LYS A 36 -3.85 21.28 -31.09
N GLU A 37 -3.14 20.78 -30.09
CA GLU A 37 -1.68 20.70 -30.10
C GLU A 37 -1.26 19.23 -29.98
N GLN A 38 -0.42 18.80 -30.92
CA GLN A 38 0.17 17.47 -30.98
C GLN A 38 1.43 17.43 -30.11
N SER A 39 1.40 16.65 -29.04
CA SER A 39 2.62 16.13 -28.41
C SER A 39 2.62 14.61 -28.54
N LYS A 40 3.72 14.07 -29.06
CA LYS A 40 3.94 12.63 -29.28
C LYS A 40 4.14 11.96 -27.91
N GLY A 41 3.17 11.16 -27.50
CA GLY A 41 3.20 10.35 -26.29
C GLY A 41 3.02 8.87 -26.60
N ILE A 42 4.03 8.10 -26.16
CA ILE A 42 4.09 6.69 -25.75
C ILE A 42 2.78 5.88 -25.85
N VAL A 43 2.86 4.76 -26.56
CA VAL A 43 1.77 3.79 -26.76
C VAL A 43 1.52 3.00 -25.47
N TYR A 44 0.46 3.36 -24.75
CA TYR A 44 -0.27 2.41 -23.91
C TYR A 44 -1.50 1.94 -24.69
N CYS A 45 -1.70 0.63 -24.78
CA CYS A 45 -2.91 0.04 -25.35
C CYS A 45 -4.13 0.38 -24.47
N LYS A 46 -4.75 1.54 -24.74
CA LYS A 46 -6.10 1.84 -24.24
C LYS A 46 -7.10 0.96 -24.97
N ALA A 47 -7.80 0.11 -24.22
CA ALA A 47 -9.06 -0.47 -24.69
C ALA A 47 -10.00 0.68 -25.08
N LYS A 48 -10.54 0.62 -26.30
CA LYS A 48 -11.47 1.61 -26.83
C LYS A 48 -12.77 1.56 -26.02
N GLU A 49 -13.06 2.60 -25.25
CA GLU A 49 -14.44 2.91 -24.87
C GLU A 49 -15.10 3.63 -26.06
N THR A 50 -15.86 2.88 -26.86
CA THR A 50 -16.82 3.45 -27.80
C THR A 50 -18.06 3.89 -27.03
N GLN A 51 -18.29 5.20 -26.99
CA GLN A 51 -19.60 5.78 -26.67
C GLN A 51 -20.58 5.44 -27.79
N GLU A 52 -21.35 4.37 -27.61
CA GLU A 52 -22.56 4.14 -28.38
C GLU A 52 -23.79 4.55 -27.57
N THR A 53 -24.57 5.43 -28.19
CA THR A 53 -25.91 5.81 -27.79
C THR A 53 -26.77 4.57 -27.58
N VAL A 54 -27.39 4.48 -26.41
CA VAL A 54 -28.29 3.40 -26.00
C VAL A 54 -29.46 3.30 -26.96
N ASP A 55 -29.41 2.34 -27.87
CA ASP A 55 -30.59 1.82 -28.55
C ASP A 55 -30.99 0.49 -27.90
N ARG A 56 -32.09 0.53 -27.16
CA ARG A 56 -32.67 -0.64 -26.51
C ARG A 56 -33.28 -1.54 -27.59
N ARG A 57 -32.52 -2.53 -28.08
CA ARG A 57 -32.98 -3.86 -28.53
C ARG A 57 -31.87 -4.61 -29.27
N SER A 58 -31.09 -5.39 -28.53
CA SER A 58 -30.47 -6.60 -29.06
C SER A 58 -30.07 -7.48 -27.87
N GLY A 59 -30.67 -8.67 -27.80
CA GLY A 59 -30.27 -9.70 -26.83
C GLY A 59 -28.93 -10.28 -27.22
N GLY A 60 -27.85 -9.56 -26.89
CA GLY A 60 -26.50 -10.12 -26.88
C GLY A 60 -26.40 -11.11 -25.72
N LYS A 61 -26.30 -12.39 -26.02
CA LYS A 61 -25.77 -13.36 -25.07
C LYS A 61 -24.34 -12.92 -24.77
N ASP A 62 -23.96 -12.79 -23.51
CA ASP A 62 -22.55 -12.76 -23.14
C ASP A 62 -21.89 -14.00 -23.77
N GLU A 63 -21.10 -13.82 -24.84
CA GLU A 63 -20.31 -14.92 -25.38
C GLU A 63 -19.31 -15.33 -24.29
N PRO A 64 -19.19 -16.63 -23.96
CA PRO A 64 -18.16 -17.07 -23.04
C PRO A 64 -16.82 -16.68 -23.66
N ARG A 65 -16.03 -15.82 -23.00
CA ARG A 65 -14.61 -15.68 -23.39
C ARG A 65 -14.02 -17.09 -23.34
N ASP A 66 -13.13 -17.40 -24.27
CA ASP A 66 -12.60 -18.74 -24.43
C ASP A 66 -12.05 -19.25 -23.09
N MET A 67 -12.66 -20.32 -22.56
CA MET A 67 -12.28 -20.91 -21.28
C MET A 67 -10.81 -21.29 -21.29
N GLU A 68 -10.30 -21.75 -22.44
CA GLU A 68 -8.90 -22.12 -22.60
C GLU A 68 -7.98 -20.90 -22.48
N GLU A 69 -8.37 -19.76 -23.05
CA GLU A 69 -7.64 -18.50 -22.91
C GLU A 69 -7.60 -18.03 -21.45
N MET A 70 -8.72 -18.10 -20.73
CA MET A 70 -8.77 -17.72 -19.31
C MET A 70 -7.88 -18.63 -18.44
N VAL A 71 -7.96 -19.95 -18.67
CA VAL A 71 -7.13 -20.93 -17.96
C VAL A 71 -5.65 -20.67 -18.26
N ASN A 72 -5.29 -20.46 -19.52
CA ASN A 72 -3.90 -20.18 -19.89
C ASN A 72 -3.40 -18.86 -19.30
N THR A 73 -4.26 -17.84 -19.22
CA THR A 73 -3.94 -16.57 -18.53
C THR A 73 -3.59 -16.81 -17.06
N ILE A 74 -4.44 -17.55 -16.33
CA ILE A 74 -4.18 -17.86 -14.91
C ILE A 74 -2.91 -18.70 -14.75
N ARG A 75 -2.66 -19.67 -15.65
CA ARG A 75 -1.40 -20.43 -15.62
C ARG A 75 -0.17 -19.54 -15.76
N VAL A 76 -0.20 -18.62 -16.71
CA VAL A 76 0.90 -17.66 -16.89
C VAL A 76 1.08 -16.84 -15.61
N MET A 77 -0.01 -16.28 -15.05
CA MET A 77 0.05 -15.50 -13.81
C MET A 77 0.71 -16.28 -12.66
N LEU A 78 0.33 -17.54 -12.44
CA LEU A 78 0.92 -18.38 -11.39
C LEU A 78 2.40 -18.69 -11.64
N ARG A 79 2.78 -18.97 -12.90
CA ARG A 79 4.16 -19.31 -13.28
C ARG A 79 5.11 -18.11 -13.21
N THR A 80 4.58 -16.90 -13.38
CA THR A 80 5.36 -15.65 -13.36
C THR A 80 5.32 -14.92 -12.02
N MET A 81 4.74 -15.53 -10.97
CA MET A 81 4.74 -14.94 -9.63
C MET A 81 6.18 -14.62 -9.20
N GLY A 82 6.45 -13.34 -8.98
CA GLY A 82 7.74 -12.83 -8.51
C GLY A 82 7.69 -12.53 -7.03
N ASP A 83 8.16 -11.33 -6.69
CA ASP A 83 8.21 -10.86 -5.30
C ASP A 83 6.88 -10.23 -4.81
N GLY A 84 5.80 -10.38 -5.57
CA GLY A 84 4.48 -9.82 -5.32
C GLY A 84 4.04 -8.77 -6.34
N GLU A 85 2.81 -8.91 -6.84
CA GLU A 85 2.10 -7.86 -7.57
C GLU A 85 1.23 -7.05 -6.59
N ILE A 86 1.54 -5.77 -6.42
CA ILE A 86 0.89 -4.89 -5.44
C ILE A 86 0.83 -3.44 -5.96
N SER A 87 -0.25 -2.72 -5.66
CA SER A 87 -0.42 -1.32 -6.03
C SER A 87 0.55 -0.42 -5.27
N ALA A 88 0.93 0.70 -5.91
CA ALA A 88 1.72 1.72 -5.25
C ALA A 88 0.93 2.43 -4.12
N SER A 89 1.63 2.82 -3.08
CA SER A 89 1.18 3.65 -1.96
C SER A 89 1.70 5.06 -2.16
N ALA A 90 0.78 6.03 -2.26
CA ALA A 90 1.19 7.43 -2.44
C ALA A 90 1.88 7.97 -1.18
N TYR A 91 1.46 7.52 0.01
CA TYR A 91 2.10 7.79 1.29
C TYR A 91 3.58 7.34 1.31
N ASP A 92 3.84 6.08 0.98
CA ASP A 92 5.20 5.54 0.99
C ASP A 92 6.06 6.19 -0.10
N THR A 93 5.49 6.40 -1.28
CA THR A 93 6.17 7.10 -2.38
C THR A 93 6.58 8.51 -1.97
N ALA A 94 5.74 9.22 -1.22
CA ALA A 94 6.07 10.54 -0.69
C ALA A 94 7.22 10.50 0.34
N TRP A 95 7.28 9.50 1.21
CA TRP A 95 8.41 9.33 2.12
C TRP A 95 9.72 9.05 1.39
N VAL A 96 9.69 8.21 0.35
CA VAL A 96 10.87 7.96 -0.49
C VAL A 96 11.29 9.22 -1.26
N ALA A 97 10.32 10.02 -1.72
CA ALA A 97 10.58 11.28 -2.39
C ALA A 97 11.32 12.30 -1.51
N LEU A 98 11.15 12.25 -0.18
CA LEU A 98 11.83 13.15 0.77
C LEU A 98 13.32 12.84 0.96
N VAL A 99 13.80 11.69 0.51
CA VAL A 99 15.21 11.31 0.66
C VAL A 99 16.09 12.25 -0.18
N LYS A 100 17.00 12.97 0.49
CA LYS A 100 17.97 13.86 -0.16
C LYS A 100 19.10 13.07 -0.82
N ASN A 101 19.66 13.62 -1.89
CA ASN A 101 20.76 13.01 -2.60
C ASN A 101 22.02 12.91 -1.71
N HIS A 102 22.57 11.71 -1.58
CA HIS A 102 23.74 11.44 -0.74
C HIS A 102 25.04 12.08 -1.26
N ASN A 103 25.06 12.51 -2.52
CA ASN A 103 26.20 13.18 -3.14
C ASN A 103 26.30 14.68 -2.75
N GLY A 104 25.43 15.16 -1.85
CA GLY A 104 25.47 16.52 -1.31
C GLY A 104 24.81 17.58 -2.20
N SER A 105 24.10 17.18 -3.25
CA SER A 105 23.23 18.09 -4.00
C SER A 105 21.91 18.31 -3.27
N ASP A 106 21.38 19.52 -3.32
CA ASP A 106 20.05 19.86 -2.79
C ASP A 106 18.96 19.40 -3.78
N SER A 107 18.91 18.07 -4.01
CA SER A 107 18.03 17.41 -4.97
C SER A 107 17.51 16.09 -4.39
N PRO A 108 16.36 15.58 -4.87
CA PRO A 108 15.87 14.27 -4.47
C PRO A 108 16.84 13.17 -4.89
N GLN A 109 17.01 12.17 -4.03
CA GLN A 109 17.72 10.93 -4.37
C GLN A 109 16.98 10.13 -5.44
N PHE A 110 15.64 10.19 -5.43
CA PHE A 110 14.75 9.44 -6.32
C PHE A 110 13.79 10.37 -7.08
N PRO A 111 14.25 11.13 -8.10
CA PRO A 111 13.39 12.08 -8.81
C PRO A 111 12.11 11.47 -9.40
N SER A 112 12.17 10.20 -9.85
CA SER A 112 11.03 9.47 -10.42
C SER A 112 9.85 9.31 -9.43
N THR A 113 10.09 9.36 -8.12
CA THR A 113 9.02 9.33 -7.11
C THR A 113 8.21 10.64 -7.12
N ILE A 114 8.86 11.79 -7.33
CA ILE A 114 8.20 13.09 -7.49
C ILE A 114 7.38 13.08 -8.77
N ASP A 115 7.96 12.58 -9.86
CA ASP A 115 7.25 12.43 -11.13
C ASP A 115 6.01 11.56 -10.93
N TRP A 116 6.14 10.41 -10.28
CA TRP A 116 5.01 9.53 -9.98
C TRP A 116 3.93 10.24 -9.17
N ILE A 117 4.28 10.94 -8.07
CA ILE A 117 3.32 11.71 -7.27
C ILE A 117 2.59 12.73 -8.14
N SER A 118 3.32 13.46 -8.99
CA SER A 118 2.71 14.47 -9.85
C SER A 118 1.71 13.86 -10.85
N HIS A 119 1.99 12.69 -11.42
CA HIS A 119 1.13 12.09 -12.43
C HIS A 119 -0.08 11.33 -11.86
N ASN A 120 -0.10 11.04 -10.55
CA ASN A 120 -1.12 10.21 -9.91
C ASN A 120 -2.03 10.95 -8.93
N GLN A 121 -2.12 12.28 -9.01
CA GLN A 121 -3.15 13.04 -8.27
C GLN A 121 -4.55 12.75 -8.83
N LEU A 122 -5.50 12.44 -7.96
CA LEU A 122 -6.89 12.17 -8.33
C LEU A 122 -7.62 13.47 -8.77
N PRO A 123 -8.75 13.35 -9.49
CA PRO A 123 -9.49 14.51 -9.98
C PRO A 123 -10.00 15.47 -8.90
N ASP A 124 -10.23 14.97 -7.67
CA ASP A 124 -10.66 15.75 -6.51
C ASP A 124 -9.48 16.46 -5.78
N GLY A 125 -8.25 16.29 -6.27
CA GLY A 125 -7.05 16.87 -5.68
C GLY A 125 -6.36 15.97 -4.65
N SER A 126 -6.97 14.85 -4.25
CA SER A 126 -6.38 13.90 -3.31
C SER A 126 -5.41 12.92 -3.96
N TRP A 127 -4.71 12.16 -3.12
CA TRP A 127 -4.02 10.92 -3.49
C TRP A 127 -4.59 9.77 -2.63
N GLY A 128 -4.54 8.55 -3.15
CA GLY A 128 -5.03 7.35 -2.48
C GLY A 128 -5.63 6.36 -3.48
N ASP A 129 -6.42 5.41 -2.98
CA ASP A 129 -7.11 4.42 -3.81
C ASP A 129 -8.20 5.08 -4.67
N ASP A 130 -8.22 4.81 -5.97
CA ASP A 130 -9.17 5.40 -6.92
C ASP A 130 -10.52 4.66 -6.99
N LEU A 131 -10.57 3.42 -6.50
CA LEU A 131 -11.76 2.58 -6.45
C LEU A 131 -12.51 2.71 -5.12
N CYS A 132 -11.79 2.92 -4.02
CA CYS A 132 -12.33 3.01 -2.67
C CYS A 132 -12.03 4.38 -2.04
N PHE A 133 -13.07 5.06 -1.55
CA PHE A 133 -12.90 6.30 -0.79
C PHE A 133 -12.94 6.00 0.70
N LEU A 134 -11.79 6.13 1.38
CA LEU A 134 -11.68 6.10 2.84
C LEU A 134 -11.07 7.43 3.31
N VAL A 135 -11.70 8.12 4.25
CA VAL A 135 -11.24 9.45 4.70
C VAL A 135 -9.82 9.38 5.25
N HIS A 136 -9.53 8.37 6.08
CA HIS A 136 -8.20 8.14 6.64
C HIS A 136 -7.13 7.93 5.55
N ASP A 137 -7.43 7.10 4.55
CA ASP A 137 -6.53 6.84 3.41
C ASP A 137 -6.25 8.13 2.63
N ARG A 138 -7.31 8.83 2.20
CA ARG A 138 -7.17 10.02 1.37
C ARG A 138 -6.40 11.13 2.07
N LEU A 139 -6.69 11.39 3.35
CA LEU A 139 -5.99 12.44 4.09
C LEU A 139 -4.53 12.08 4.36
N LEU A 140 -4.24 10.82 4.70
CA LEU A 140 -2.87 10.36 4.95
C LEU A 140 -1.99 10.49 3.69
N ASN A 141 -2.45 9.94 2.57
CA ASN A 141 -1.75 9.97 1.30
C ASN A 141 -1.60 11.41 0.78
N THR A 142 -2.68 12.21 0.81
CA THR A 142 -2.65 13.59 0.29
C THR A 142 -1.69 14.46 1.09
N LEU A 143 -1.71 14.38 2.43
CA LEU A 143 -0.82 15.15 3.27
C LEU A 143 0.65 14.82 3.01
N ALA A 144 0.98 13.53 2.90
CA ALA A 144 2.33 13.07 2.60
C ALA A 144 2.81 13.61 1.23
N CYS A 145 1.99 13.47 0.19
CA CYS A 145 2.33 13.97 -1.14
C CYS A 145 2.50 15.49 -1.18
N VAL A 146 1.64 16.25 -0.50
CA VAL A 146 1.78 17.72 -0.42
C VAL A 146 3.08 18.10 0.27
N ILE A 147 3.45 17.43 1.38
CA ILE A 147 4.73 17.65 2.08
C ILE A 147 5.92 17.39 1.14
N ALA A 148 5.92 16.26 0.42
CA ALA A 148 6.99 15.94 -0.52
C ALA A 148 7.14 16.98 -1.64
N LEU A 149 6.04 17.40 -2.25
CA LEU A 149 6.05 18.44 -3.30
C LEU A 149 6.44 19.83 -2.74
N MET A 150 6.14 20.10 -1.46
CA MET A 150 6.51 21.34 -0.79
C MET A 150 8.01 21.40 -0.51
N GLU A 151 8.60 20.33 0.04
CA GLU A 151 10.05 20.22 0.34
C GLU A 151 10.89 20.58 -0.89
N TRP A 152 10.51 20.02 -2.05
CA TRP A 152 11.23 20.24 -3.32
C TRP A 152 10.78 21.46 -4.10
N LYS A 153 9.78 22.22 -3.60
CA LYS A 153 9.26 23.44 -4.22
C LYS A 153 8.75 23.25 -5.66
N VAL A 154 8.24 22.07 -6.00
CA VAL A 154 7.71 21.70 -7.33
C VAL A 154 6.19 21.55 -7.38
N HIS A 155 5.61 21.54 -8.58
CA HIS A 155 4.18 21.26 -8.84
C HIS A 155 3.19 22.07 -7.98
N GLY A 156 3.34 23.41 -7.99
CA GLY A 156 2.54 24.30 -7.14
C GLY A 156 1.03 24.18 -7.32
N ASP A 157 0.56 23.87 -8.53
CA ASP A 157 -0.86 23.62 -8.83
C ASP A 157 -1.41 22.37 -8.13
N LYS A 158 -0.59 21.30 -8.07
CA LYS A 158 -0.97 20.04 -7.41
C LYS A 158 -0.98 20.19 -5.90
N ARG A 159 -0.01 20.94 -5.35
CA ARG A 159 0.03 21.29 -3.93
C ARG A 159 -1.23 22.03 -3.49
N GLU A 160 -1.63 23.05 -4.24
CA GLU A 160 -2.83 23.84 -3.88
C GLU A 160 -4.10 22.97 -3.92
N LYS A 161 -4.24 22.11 -4.93
CA LYS A 161 -5.37 21.16 -4.99
C LYS A 161 -5.39 20.20 -3.81
N GLY A 162 -4.24 19.64 -3.43
CA GLY A 162 -4.11 18.76 -2.27
C GLY A 162 -4.43 19.48 -0.95
N LEU A 163 -3.96 20.71 -0.78
CA LEU A 163 -4.29 21.54 0.37
C LEU A 163 -5.78 21.90 0.42
N SER A 164 -6.40 22.22 -0.71
CA SER A 164 -7.86 22.43 -0.80
C SER A 164 -8.60 21.18 -0.35
N PHE A 165 -8.24 20.00 -0.87
CA PHE A 165 -8.84 18.74 -0.48
C PHE A 165 -8.74 18.49 1.04
N ILE A 166 -7.56 18.71 1.63
CA ILE A 166 -7.35 18.55 3.08
C ILE A 166 -8.26 19.51 3.86
N ARG A 167 -8.27 20.80 3.53
CA ARG A 167 -9.12 21.81 4.18
C ARG A 167 -10.61 21.44 4.13
N GLU A 168 -11.06 20.92 2.99
CA GLU A 168 -12.45 20.56 2.75
C GLU A 168 -12.89 19.25 3.42
N ASN A 169 -11.94 18.37 3.80
CA ASN A 169 -12.26 17.00 4.25
C ASN A 169 -11.76 16.65 5.65
N ILE A 170 -10.90 17.45 6.30
CA ILE A 170 -10.31 17.10 7.61
C ILE A 170 -11.35 16.84 8.71
N TRP A 171 -12.43 17.62 8.72
CA TRP A 171 -13.55 17.49 9.67
C TRP A 171 -14.21 16.10 9.61
N ARG A 172 -14.10 15.39 8.48
CA ARG A 172 -14.70 14.06 8.27
C ARG A 172 -14.01 12.98 9.11
N LEU A 173 -12.78 13.21 9.59
CA LEU A 173 -12.10 12.28 10.52
C LEU A 173 -12.91 12.02 11.80
N ALA A 174 -13.73 12.99 12.23
CA ALA A 174 -14.59 12.82 13.40
C ALA A 174 -15.78 11.87 13.15
N GLN A 175 -16.11 11.61 11.88
CA GLN A 175 -17.29 10.83 11.46
C GLN A 175 -16.93 9.45 10.90
N GLU A 176 -15.68 9.26 10.50
CA GLU A 176 -15.22 8.03 9.87
C GLU A 176 -15.16 6.87 10.88
N GLU A 177 -15.56 5.68 10.43
CA GLU A 177 -15.47 4.46 11.23
C GLU A 177 -14.01 4.02 11.38
N GLU A 178 -13.62 3.65 12.61
CA GLU A 178 -12.24 3.24 12.92
C GLU A 178 -11.87 1.86 12.36
N ALA A 179 -12.86 1.02 12.01
CA ALA A 179 -12.64 -0.35 11.56
C ALA A 179 -11.74 -0.45 10.31
N TRP A 180 -11.74 0.58 9.47
CA TRP A 180 -11.00 0.66 8.21
C TRP A 180 -9.80 1.61 8.28
N MET A 181 -9.41 2.02 9.49
CA MET A 181 -8.27 2.92 9.67
C MET A 181 -6.96 2.24 9.22
N PRO A 182 -6.11 2.91 8.42
CA PRO A 182 -4.81 2.38 8.03
C PRO A 182 -3.93 2.05 9.24
N VAL A 183 -3.08 1.03 9.08
CA VAL A 183 -2.14 0.61 10.12
C VAL A 183 -1.25 1.78 10.51
N GLY A 184 -1.16 2.04 11.81
CA GLY A 184 -0.28 3.08 12.35
C GLY A 184 -0.76 4.53 12.14
N PHE A 185 -1.95 4.75 11.57
CA PHE A 185 -2.50 6.07 11.27
C PHE A 185 -2.45 7.04 12.46
N GLU A 186 -2.78 6.58 13.67
CA GLU A 186 -2.79 7.44 14.86
C GLU A 186 -1.39 7.88 15.31
N ILE A 187 -0.35 7.27 14.77
CA ILE A 187 1.05 7.65 15.01
C ILE A 187 1.59 8.45 13.83
N THR A 188 1.35 7.98 12.61
CA THR A 188 1.93 8.53 11.38
C THR A 188 1.25 9.81 10.94
N PHE A 189 -0.08 9.90 10.98
CA PHE A 189 -0.81 11.08 10.53
C PHE A 189 -0.51 12.32 11.39
N PRO A 190 -0.52 12.27 12.73
CA PRO A 190 -0.09 13.42 13.54
C PRO A 190 1.36 13.79 13.33
N SER A 191 2.24 12.82 13.11
CA SER A 191 3.65 13.11 12.82
C SER A 191 3.82 13.85 11.49
N LEU A 192 3.01 13.54 10.46
CA LEU A 192 2.95 14.34 9.24
C LEU A 192 2.36 15.74 9.48
N LEU A 193 1.35 15.89 10.34
CA LEU A 193 0.80 17.21 10.69
C LEU A 193 1.85 18.11 11.34
N GLU A 194 2.71 17.56 12.20
CA GLU A 194 3.84 18.31 12.76
C GLU A 194 4.84 18.74 11.68
N ILE A 195 5.17 17.86 10.72
CA ILE A 195 6.05 18.20 9.58
C ILE A 195 5.40 19.30 8.72
N ALA A 196 4.10 19.20 8.44
CA ALA A 196 3.35 20.20 7.69
C ALA A 196 3.34 21.57 8.39
N LYS A 197 3.25 21.56 9.73
CA LYS A 197 3.30 22.76 10.56
C LYS A 197 4.69 23.42 10.52
N ASP A 198 5.75 22.63 10.58
CA ASP A 198 7.13 23.11 10.44
C ASP A 198 7.38 23.72 9.04
N LEU A 199 6.69 23.21 8.01
CA LEU A 199 6.67 23.75 6.65
C LEU A 199 5.68 24.92 6.43
N ALA A 200 4.98 25.36 7.49
CA ALA A 200 3.97 26.41 7.46
C ALA A 200 2.85 26.19 6.42
N LEU A 201 2.43 24.93 6.22
CA LEU A 201 1.30 24.61 5.34
C LEU A 201 -0.03 25.09 5.94
N ASP A 202 -0.90 25.67 5.11
CA ASP A 202 -2.24 26.15 5.49
C ASP A 202 -3.22 24.97 5.65
N ILE A 203 -3.24 24.40 6.86
CA ILE A 203 -4.11 23.28 7.25
C ILE A 203 -4.92 23.68 8.49
N PRO A 204 -6.16 23.21 8.66
CA PRO A 204 -6.97 23.46 9.86
C PRO A 204 -6.45 22.68 11.09
N TYR A 205 -5.29 23.08 11.65
CA TYR A 205 -4.66 22.37 12.78
C TYR A 205 -5.49 22.38 14.07
N ASP A 206 -6.39 23.36 14.22
CA ASP A 206 -7.29 23.50 15.37
C ASP A 206 -8.66 22.83 15.13
N ASP A 207 -8.81 22.05 14.04
CA ASP A 207 -10.06 21.34 13.78
C ASP A 207 -10.34 20.31 14.90
N PRO A 208 -11.53 20.32 15.52
CA PRO A 208 -11.87 19.40 16.60
C PRO A 208 -11.73 17.92 16.24
N ALA A 209 -11.81 17.56 14.95
CA ALA A 209 -11.61 16.19 14.48
C ALA A 209 -10.20 15.66 14.78
N LEU A 210 -9.20 16.53 14.91
CA LEU A 210 -7.82 16.15 15.23
C LEU A 210 -7.61 15.83 16.71
N HIS A 211 -8.42 16.38 17.62
CA HIS A 211 -8.25 16.19 19.07
C HIS A 211 -8.26 14.71 19.46
N LYS A 212 -9.17 13.92 18.85
CA LYS A 212 -9.29 12.49 19.12
C LYS A 212 -8.03 11.74 18.72
N ILE A 213 -7.50 12.03 17.53
CA ILE A 213 -6.30 11.41 16.98
C ILE A 213 -5.06 11.75 17.83
N TYR A 214 -4.89 13.01 18.25
CA TYR A 214 -3.79 13.38 19.14
C TYR A 214 -3.89 12.66 20.50
N ALA A 215 -5.10 12.53 21.07
CA ALA A 215 -5.29 11.78 22.31
C ALA A 215 -4.95 10.29 22.14
N GLN A 216 -5.36 9.69 21.02
CA GLN A 216 -5.01 8.30 20.67
C GLN A 216 -3.50 8.12 20.50
N ARG A 217 -2.81 9.07 19.86
CA ARG A 217 -1.35 9.08 19.73
C ARG A 217 -0.67 9.03 21.08
N GLU A 218 -1.03 9.93 22.00
CA GLU A 218 -0.43 9.98 23.33
C GLU A 218 -0.64 8.68 24.12
N LEU A 219 -1.82 8.08 23.99
CA LEU A 219 -2.11 6.78 24.61
C LEU A 219 -1.28 5.65 23.99
N LYS A 220 -1.14 5.61 22.66
CA LYS A 220 -0.33 4.60 21.97
C LYS A 220 1.15 4.78 22.29
N LEU A 221 1.69 6.00 22.24
CA LEU A 221 3.10 6.29 22.55
C LEU A 221 3.49 5.88 23.97
N LYS A 222 2.62 6.06 24.97
CA LYS A 222 2.84 5.60 26.35
C LYS A 222 2.91 4.09 26.49
N LYS A 223 2.23 3.35 25.61
CA LYS A 223 2.21 1.88 25.59
C LYS A 223 3.37 1.28 24.81
N ILE A 224 4.07 2.05 23.96
CA ILE A 224 5.20 1.54 23.19
C ILE A 224 6.34 1.16 24.13
N PRO A 225 6.74 -0.12 24.18
CA PRO A 225 7.87 -0.55 24.99
C PRO A 225 9.16 -0.15 24.29
N ARG A 226 9.66 1.06 24.56
CA ARG A 226 10.85 1.62 23.90
C ARG A 226 12.05 0.69 23.96
N GLU A 227 12.26 -0.01 25.06
CA GLU A 227 13.37 -0.96 25.16
C GLU A 227 13.20 -2.18 24.25
N ILE A 228 11.98 -2.70 24.10
CA ILE A 228 11.69 -3.81 23.19
C ILE A 228 11.81 -3.38 21.73
N LEU A 229 11.30 -2.19 21.39
CA LEU A 229 11.39 -1.60 20.04
C LEU A 229 12.83 -1.59 19.50
N HIS A 230 13.82 -1.35 20.38
CA HIS A 230 15.23 -1.27 20.00
C HIS A 230 16.02 -2.57 20.22
N SER A 231 15.35 -3.65 20.64
CA SER A 231 16.01 -4.92 20.99
C SER A 231 15.50 -6.10 20.19
N LEU A 232 14.23 -6.07 19.76
CA LEU A 232 13.58 -7.16 19.06
C LEU A 232 12.83 -6.64 17.83
N PRO A 233 12.82 -7.39 16.70
CA PRO A 233 11.93 -7.10 15.60
C PRO A 233 10.48 -7.18 16.07
N THR A 234 9.71 -6.11 15.87
CA THR A 234 8.28 -6.04 16.19
C THR A 234 7.54 -5.31 15.08
N SER A 235 6.21 -5.45 15.03
CA SER A 235 5.36 -4.74 14.06
C SER A 235 5.49 -3.21 14.12
N LEU A 236 5.98 -2.66 15.24
CA LEU A 236 6.26 -1.23 15.37
C LEU A 236 7.31 -0.72 14.38
N LEU A 237 8.18 -1.60 13.86
CA LEU A 237 9.15 -1.26 12.81
C LEU A 237 8.48 -0.81 11.50
N LEU A 238 7.21 -1.16 11.28
CA LEU A 238 6.45 -0.78 10.08
C LEU A 238 6.06 0.72 10.05
N SER A 239 6.11 1.41 11.20
CA SER A 239 5.62 2.80 11.32
C SER A 239 6.58 3.69 12.11
N ILE A 240 7.88 3.43 12.02
CA ILE A 240 8.92 4.15 12.78
C ILE A 240 9.09 5.61 12.32
N GLU A 241 8.69 5.94 11.09
CA GLU A 241 8.58 7.30 10.56
C GLU A 241 7.59 8.17 11.34
N GLY A 242 6.65 7.55 12.06
CA GLY A 242 5.76 8.21 12.99
C GLY A 242 6.37 8.46 14.38
N LEU A 243 7.57 7.96 14.70
CA LEU A 243 8.16 7.98 16.04
C LEU A 243 9.35 8.92 16.14
N ARG A 244 9.51 9.54 17.32
CA ARG A 244 10.66 10.42 17.65
C ARG A 244 11.56 9.79 18.71
N GLY A 245 12.80 10.29 18.81
CA GLY A 245 13.75 9.94 19.86
C GLY A 245 14.23 8.48 19.79
N LEU A 246 14.53 8.01 18.58
CA LEU A 246 14.95 6.64 18.32
C LEU A 246 16.48 6.50 18.43
N ASP A 247 16.95 5.35 18.93
CA ASP A 247 18.35 4.96 18.91
C ASP A 247 18.64 4.19 17.61
N TRP A 248 19.14 4.94 16.62
CA TRP A 248 19.45 4.42 15.30
C TRP A 248 20.50 3.30 15.31
N LYS A 249 21.49 3.37 16.21
CA LYS A 249 22.54 2.35 16.30
C LYS A 249 21.97 1.01 16.75
N ARG A 250 20.94 1.03 17.60
CA ARG A 250 20.22 -0.18 18.01
C ARG A 250 19.26 -0.64 16.93
N LEU A 251 18.50 0.26 16.32
CA LEU A 251 17.54 -0.08 15.27
C LEU A 251 18.20 -0.70 14.04
N LEU A 252 19.38 -0.23 13.61
CA LEU A 252 20.12 -0.81 12.48
C LEU A 252 20.50 -2.29 12.69
N LYS A 253 20.50 -2.79 13.93
CA LYS A 253 20.70 -4.22 14.20
C LYS A 253 19.47 -5.07 13.90
N LEU A 254 18.30 -4.45 13.73
CA LEU A 254 17.02 -5.07 13.43
C LEU A 254 16.66 -5.00 11.95
N GLN A 255 17.52 -4.42 11.11
CA GLN A 255 17.35 -4.35 9.66
C GLN A 255 17.25 -5.76 9.06
N LEU A 256 16.33 -5.93 8.11
CA LEU A 256 16.17 -7.19 7.39
C LEU A 256 17.35 -7.42 6.41
N SER A 257 17.49 -8.67 5.95
CA SER A 257 18.60 -9.04 5.06
C SER A 257 18.55 -8.34 3.69
N ASP A 258 17.36 -7.90 3.26
CA ASP A 258 17.14 -7.10 2.04
C ASP A 258 17.46 -5.61 2.22
N GLY A 259 17.81 -5.18 3.44
CA GLY A 259 18.11 -3.79 3.78
C GLY A 259 16.91 -3.00 4.28
N SER A 260 15.70 -3.56 4.26
CA SER A 260 14.49 -2.87 4.68
C SER A 260 14.28 -2.87 6.20
N PHE A 261 13.44 -1.96 6.65
CA PHE A 261 12.79 -2.02 7.96
C PHE A 261 11.40 -2.61 7.81
N LEU A 262 11.29 -3.89 8.15
CA LEU A 262 10.06 -4.68 8.08
C LEU A 262 9.37 -4.59 6.71
N SER A 263 10.15 -4.52 5.62
CA SER A 263 9.66 -4.43 4.24
C SER A 263 8.84 -3.17 3.93
N SER A 264 8.80 -2.16 4.81
CA SER A 264 8.11 -0.89 4.53
C SER A 264 9.07 0.13 3.87
N PRO A 265 8.72 0.66 2.70
CA PRO A 265 9.51 1.72 2.07
C PRO A 265 9.49 3.03 2.85
N ALA A 266 8.36 3.46 3.43
CA ALA A 266 8.32 4.66 4.27
C ALA A 266 9.25 4.57 5.48
N ALA A 267 9.18 3.47 6.24
CA ALA A 267 10.05 3.22 7.39
C ALA A 267 11.54 3.19 6.97
N THR A 268 11.84 2.52 5.85
CA THR A 268 13.21 2.40 5.33
C THR A 268 13.75 3.74 4.84
N ALA A 269 12.94 4.55 4.17
CA ALA A 269 13.27 5.92 3.76
C ALA A 269 13.56 6.80 4.98
N TYR A 270 12.74 6.69 6.02
CA TYR A 270 12.98 7.40 7.26
C TYR A 270 14.31 7.03 7.90
N VAL A 271 14.64 5.73 8.00
CA VAL A 271 15.94 5.31 8.53
C VAL A 271 17.10 5.79 7.65
N LEU A 272 16.96 5.72 6.33
CA LEU A 272 17.98 6.22 5.41
C LEU A 272 18.27 7.70 5.64
N MET A 273 17.23 8.54 5.77
CA MET A 273 17.39 9.96 6.05
C MET A 273 18.11 10.26 7.36
N GLN A 274 18.02 9.35 8.34
CA GLN A 274 18.59 9.55 9.68
C GLN A 274 19.99 8.95 9.82
N THR A 275 20.35 7.98 8.99
CA THR A 275 21.57 7.18 9.17
C THR A 275 22.50 7.15 7.95
N GLY A 276 21.99 7.42 6.74
CA GLY A 276 22.73 7.23 5.50
C GLY A 276 23.08 5.76 5.21
N ASP A 277 22.35 4.80 5.80
CA ASP A 277 22.63 3.37 5.65
C ASP A 277 22.53 2.91 4.19
N LYS A 278 23.59 2.26 3.70
CA LYS A 278 23.68 1.85 2.29
C LYS A 278 22.71 0.75 1.90
N LYS A 279 22.37 -0.15 2.83
CA LYS A 279 21.43 -1.24 2.53
C LYS A 279 19.99 -0.71 2.45
N CYS A 280 19.63 0.28 3.27
CA CYS A 280 18.38 1.01 3.10
C CYS A 280 18.32 1.66 1.71
N LEU A 281 19.42 2.29 1.26
CA LEU A 281 19.49 2.89 -0.07
C LEU A 281 19.34 1.84 -1.19
N GLU A 282 20.05 0.71 -1.09
CA GLU A 282 19.98 -0.39 -2.05
C GLU A 282 18.55 -0.98 -2.16
N PHE A 283 17.87 -1.16 -1.03
CA PHE A 283 16.46 -1.58 -1.01
C PHE A 283 15.56 -0.59 -1.74
N LEU A 284 15.69 0.71 -1.42
CA LEU A 284 14.85 1.76 -2.01
C LEU A 284 15.14 1.98 -3.50
N ASP A 285 16.39 1.88 -3.93
CA ASP A 285 16.75 1.96 -5.35
C ASP A 285 16.14 0.81 -6.15
N GLY A 286 16.24 -0.42 -5.62
CA GLY A 286 15.63 -1.61 -6.22
C GLY A 286 14.12 -1.49 -6.37
N ILE A 287 13.41 -1.07 -5.31
CA ILE A 287 11.95 -0.98 -5.34
C ILE A 287 11.46 0.18 -6.22
N VAL A 288 12.09 1.36 -6.17
CA VAL A 288 11.74 2.50 -7.02
C VAL A 288 11.91 2.16 -8.50
N SER A 289 13.00 1.44 -8.83
CA SER A 289 13.25 0.95 -10.19
C SER A 289 12.16 -0.02 -10.64
N LYS A 290 11.82 -1.01 -9.79
CA LYS A 290 10.82 -2.05 -10.07
C LYS A 290 9.42 -1.47 -10.32
N PHE A 291 9.03 -0.47 -9.54
CA PHE A 291 7.69 0.12 -9.57
C PHE A 291 7.63 1.47 -10.30
N HIS A 292 8.66 1.77 -11.11
CA HIS A 292 8.70 2.91 -12.00
C HIS A 292 8.41 4.26 -11.32
N GLY A 293 9.03 4.49 -10.16
CA GLY A 293 8.86 5.70 -9.37
C GLY A 293 7.85 5.59 -8.23
N GLY A 294 6.74 4.87 -8.42
CA GLY A 294 5.85 4.52 -7.32
C GLY A 294 6.50 3.48 -6.42
N VAL A 295 6.08 3.33 -5.17
CA VAL A 295 6.44 2.19 -4.31
C VAL A 295 5.22 1.72 -3.54
N PRO A 296 5.05 0.41 -3.28
CA PRO A 296 3.96 -0.11 -2.44
C PRO A 296 4.19 0.21 -0.96
N PHE A 297 3.20 -0.08 -0.11
CA PHE A 297 3.35 0.09 1.35
C PHE A 297 4.18 -1.02 2.02
N LEU A 298 4.30 -2.17 1.36
CA LEU A 298 5.03 -3.35 1.83
C LEU A 298 5.63 -4.11 0.65
N TYR A 299 6.92 -4.43 0.72
CA TYR A 299 7.59 -5.23 -0.31
C TYR A 299 8.85 -5.93 0.19
N PRO A 300 9.09 -7.20 -0.17
CA PRO A 300 8.24 -8.07 -1.00
C PRO A 300 7.09 -8.74 -0.21
N ILE A 301 6.14 -9.37 -0.92
CA ILE A 301 4.97 -10.07 -0.35
C ILE A 301 4.75 -11.46 -0.99
N GLU A 302 5.83 -12.09 -1.41
CA GLU A 302 5.84 -13.21 -2.34
C GLU A 302 5.24 -14.50 -1.77
N ILE A 303 5.35 -14.72 -0.46
CA ILE A 303 4.73 -15.88 0.21
C ILE A 303 3.23 -15.62 0.40
N PHE A 304 2.87 -14.40 0.81
CA PHE A 304 1.48 -13.98 0.93
C PHE A 304 0.74 -14.12 -0.41
N GLU A 305 1.29 -13.59 -1.50
CA GLU A 305 0.65 -13.69 -2.82
C GLU A 305 0.38 -15.16 -3.21
N ARG A 306 1.38 -16.03 -3.07
CA ARG A 306 1.29 -17.45 -3.44
C ARG A 306 0.23 -18.19 -2.65
N VAL A 307 0.27 -18.12 -1.32
CA VAL A 307 -0.65 -18.94 -0.50
C VAL A 307 -2.09 -18.42 -0.57
N TRP A 308 -2.30 -17.12 -0.82
CA TRP A 308 -3.63 -16.57 -1.08
C TRP A 308 -4.15 -16.94 -2.46
N ALA A 309 -3.31 -16.94 -3.50
CA ALA A 309 -3.73 -17.37 -4.83
C ALA A 309 -4.21 -18.83 -4.82
N VAL A 310 -3.45 -19.73 -4.17
CA VAL A 310 -3.85 -21.13 -4.01
C VAL A 310 -5.19 -21.23 -3.26
N ASP A 311 -5.33 -20.57 -2.10
CA ASP A 311 -6.58 -20.60 -1.33
C ASP A 311 -7.80 -20.12 -2.14
N ARG A 312 -7.63 -19.06 -2.95
CA ARG A 312 -8.72 -18.53 -3.79
C ARG A 312 -9.09 -19.51 -4.90
N LEU A 313 -8.11 -20.11 -5.58
CA LEU A 313 -8.38 -21.11 -6.63
C LEU A 313 -9.07 -22.36 -6.09
N GLU A 314 -8.68 -22.84 -4.91
CA GLU A 314 -9.31 -23.99 -4.25
C GLU A 314 -10.75 -23.69 -3.83
N ARG A 315 -10.97 -22.55 -3.16
CA ARG A 315 -12.30 -22.17 -2.66
C ARG A 315 -13.28 -21.85 -3.78
N LEU A 316 -12.79 -21.40 -4.94
CA LEU A 316 -13.61 -21.22 -6.14
C LEU A 316 -13.90 -22.54 -6.87
N GLY A 317 -13.29 -23.66 -6.47
CA GLY A 317 -13.53 -24.97 -7.08
C GLY A 317 -12.88 -25.15 -8.45
N ILE A 318 -11.89 -24.32 -8.80
CA ILE A 318 -11.23 -24.32 -10.13
C ILE A 318 -9.75 -24.74 -10.06
N SER A 319 -9.23 -25.08 -8.88
CA SER A 319 -7.82 -25.46 -8.69
C SER A 319 -7.37 -26.66 -9.52
N TYR A 320 -8.29 -27.54 -9.93
CA TYR A 320 -7.95 -28.73 -10.72
C TYR A 320 -7.36 -28.42 -12.10
N TYR A 321 -7.57 -27.21 -12.64
CA TYR A 321 -6.94 -26.77 -13.90
C TYR A 321 -5.47 -26.38 -13.75
N PHE A 322 -5.01 -26.16 -12.52
CA PHE A 322 -3.76 -25.49 -12.17
C PHE A 322 -2.88 -26.31 -11.23
N LYS A 323 -3.03 -27.64 -11.20
CA LYS A 323 -2.32 -28.50 -10.23
C LYS A 323 -0.80 -28.32 -10.27
N THR A 324 -0.22 -28.37 -11.47
CA THR A 324 1.23 -28.17 -11.68
C THR A 324 1.66 -26.79 -11.20
N GLU A 325 0.91 -25.74 -11.52
CA GLU A 325 1.23 -24.38 -11.11
C GLU A 325 1.14 -24.18 -9.59
N ILE A 326 0.12 -24.76 -8.95
CA ILE A 326 -0.07 -24.72 -7.50
C ILE A 326 1.09 -25.44 -6.80
N ASP A 327 1.42 -26.65 -7.22
CA ASP A 327 2.43 -27.48 -6.56
C ASP A 327 3.85 -26.91 -6.77
N GLU A 328 4.26 -26.70 -8.03
CA GLU A 328 5.65 -26.37 -8.38
C GLU A 328 6.01 -24.90 -8.14
N TYR A 329 5.08 -23.96 -8.38
CA TYR A 329 5.39 -22.52 -8.35
C TYR A 329 4.94 -21.82 -7.07
N CYS A 330 3.89 -22.34 -6.40
CA CYS A 330 3.35 -21.73 -5.19
C CYS A 330 3.77 -22.49 -3.93
N LEU A 331 3.41 -23.77 -3.82
CA LEU A 331 3.59 -24.55 -2.59
C LEU A 331 5.03 -25.03 -2.39
N GLU A 332 5.74 -25.45 -3.44
CA GLU A 332 7.16 -25.79 -3.31
C GLU A 332 7.99 -24.57 -2.86
N TYR A 333 7.73 -23.40 -3.43
CA TYR A 333 8.37 -22.15 -3.01
C TYR A 333 8.07 -21.87 -1.53
N THR A 334 6.79 -21.89 -1.14
CA THR A 334 6.36 -21.68 0.25
C THR A 334 7.03 -22.68 1.21
N PHE A 335 7.10 -23.96 0.83
CA PHE A 335 7.71 -25.02 1.64
C PHE A 335 9.21 -24.84 1.79
N ARG A 336 9.91 -24.39 0.73
CA ARG A 336 11.35 -24.11 0.77
C ARG A 336 11.71 -23.05 1.82
N HIS A 337 10.80 -22.10 2.06
CA HIS A 337 10.96 -21.05 3.07
C HIS A 337 10.29 -21.38 4.40
N TRP A 338 9.64 -22.54 4.54
CA TRP A 338 9.01 -22.95 5.78
C TRP A 338 10.04 -23.22 6.88
N THR A 339 9.86 -22.59 8.04
CA THR A 339 10.75 -22.78 9.20
C THR A 339 9.98 -23.32 10.41
N LYS A 340 10.71 -23.63 11.49
CA LYS A 340 10.09 -23.94 12.79
C LYS A 340 9.26 -22.79 13.37
N GLU A 341 9.50 -21.55 12.94
CA GLU A 341 8.69 -20.39 13.35
C GLU A 341 7.49 -20.17 12.41
N GLY A 342 7.37 -20.98 11.35
CA GLY A 342 6.42 -20.80 10.26
C GLY A 342 7.00 -19.94 9.12
N VAL A 343 6.11 -19.24 8.42
CA VAL A 343 6.43 -18.25 7.37
C VAL A 343 5.67 -16.96 7.64
N THR A 344 6.14 -15.87 7.02
CA THR A 344 5.46 -14.57 7.02
C THR A 344 5.05 -14.21 5.60
N TYR A 345 4.59 -12.98 5.35
CA TYR A 345 4.30 -12.49 4.01
C TYR A 345 5.51 -12.56 3.05
N ASN A 346 6.74 -12.56 3.58
CA ASN A 346 7.96 -12.84 2.83
C ASN A 346 8.98 -13.67 3.63
N TRP A 347 10.06 -14.11 2.96
CA TRP A 347 11.12 -14.92 3.59
C TRP A 347 12.13 -14.11 4.40
N HIS A 348 12.21 -12.79 4.19
CA HIS A 348 13.16 -11.90 4.88
C HIS A 348 12.72 -11.59 6.32
N SER A 349 11.42 -11.45 6.55
CA SER A 349 10.90 -11.00 7.82
C SER A 349 11.01 -12.08 8.90
N SER A 350 11.51 -11.65 10.05
CA SER A 350 11.55 -12.45 11.28
C SER A 350 10.40 -12.13 12.24
N VAL A 351 9.58 -11.13 11.91
CA VAL A 351 8.39 -10.79 12.70
C VAL A 351 7.31 -11.79 12.36
N LYS A 352 6.86 -12.53 13.37
CA LYS A 352 5.86 -13.57 13.20
C LYS A 352 4.58 -12.97 12.61
N ASP A 353 4.03 -13.58 11.55
CA ASP A 353 2.67 -13.36 11.03
C ASP A 353 1.81 -14.66 11.11
N ILE A 354 0.68 -14.60 11.85
CA ILE A 354 -0.19 -15.76 12.05
C ILE A 354 -1.11 -16.00 10.85
N ASP A 355 -1.45 -14.95 10.11
CA ASP A 355 -2.36 -15.04 8.97
C ASP A 355 -1.68 -15.86 7.88
N THR A 356 -0.48 -15.43 7.46
CA THR A 356 0.30 -16.15 6.44
C THR A 356 0.81 -17.49 6.95
N GLY A 357 1.29 -17.55 8.19
CA GLY A 357 1.79 -18.80 8.77
C GLY A 357 0.73 -19.89 8.85
N SER A 358 -0.49 -19.56 9.31
CA SER A 358 -1.58 -20.54 9.40
C SER A 358 -2.15 -20.94 8.04
N MET A 359 -2.22 -19.99 7.09
CA MET A 359 -2.63 -20.25 5.71
C MET A 359 -1.67 -21.21 5.02
N ALA A 360 -0.37 -20.92 5.10
CA ALA A 360 0.69 -21.77 4.57
C ALA A 360 0.68 -23.15 5.24
N PHE A 361 0.57 -23.23 6.58
CA PHE A 361 0.47 -24.50 7.29
C PHE A 361 -0.66 -25.37 6.75
N ARG A 362 -1.87 -24.81 6.64
CA ARG A 362 -3.05 -25.53 6.16
C ARG A 362 -2.84 -26.06 4.75
N LEU A 363 -2.40 -25.21 3.82
CA LEU A 363 -2.20 -25.58 2.43
C LEU A 363 -1.09 -26.62 2.26
N LEU A 364 0.06 -26.39 2.87
CA LEU A 364 1.16 -27.36 2.85
C LEU A 364 0.74 -28.73 3.40
N ARG A 365 0.00 -28.76 4.52
CA ARG A 365 -0.50 -30.01 5.09
C ARG A 365 -1.49 -30.71 4.17
N LEU A 366 -2.45 -29.97 3.58
CA LEU A 366 -3.46 -30.52 2.66
C LEU A 366 -2.84 -31.12 1.39
N HIS A 367 -1.74 -30.55 0.91
CA HIS A 367 -0.99 -31.00 -0.26
C HIS A 367 0.11 -32.02 0.07
N GLY A 368 0.12 -32.58 1.29
CA GLY A 368 0.98 -33.69 1.66
C GLY A 368 2.41 -33.32 2.09
N TYR A 369 2.72 -32.03 2.22
CA TYR A 369 4.02 -31.60 2.73
C TYR A 369 4.17 -31.91 4.24
N SER A 370 5.41 -32.15 4.65
CA SER A 370 5.75 -32.44 6.05
C SER A 370 5.97 -31.14 6.84
N VAL A 371 4.88 -30.60 7.39
CA VAL A 371 4.90 -29.42 8.28
C VAL A 371 4.42 -29.79 9.69
N SER A 372 5.05 -29.22 10.71
CA SER A 372 4.67 -29.44 12.12
C SER A 372 3.60 -28.43 12.55
N PRO A 373 2.57 -28.83 13.32
CA PRO A 373 1.64 -27.88 13.94
C PRO A 373 2.33 -27.05 15.04
N ASN A 374 3.45 -27.53 15.61
CA ASN A 374 4.24 -26.81 16.61
C ASN A 374 5.16 -25.76 15.96
N PHE A 375 4.63 -24.97 15.03
CA PHE A 375 5.32 -23.78 14.55
C PHE A 375 5.00 -22.60 15.48
N GLY A 376 5.89 -21.59 15.50
CA GLY A 376 6.08 -20.54 16.53
C GLY A 376 4.89 -19.74 17.09
N TRP A 377 3.65 -20.14 16.80
CA TRP A 377 2.37 -19.60 17.24
C TRP A 377 1.59 -20.48 18.23
N MET A 378 1.81 -21.81 18.25
CA MET A 378 1.02 -22.71 19.11
C MET A 378 1.47 -22.76 20.58
N GLU A 379 2.52 -22.01 20.94
CA GLU A 379 2.95 -21.90 22.35
C GLU A 379 2.28 -20.71 23.07
N PRO A 380 1.55 -20.96 24.18
CA PRO A 380 0.96 -19.89 25.00
C PRO A 380 2.04 -18.93 25.51
N GLY A 381 1.91 -17.63 25.21
CA GLY A 381 2.83 -16.59 25.70
C GLY A 381 3.66 -15.90 24.60
N SER A 382 3.56 -16.37 23.36
CA SER A 382 4.19 -15.78 22.17
C SER A 382 3.54 -14.46 21.70
N TRP A 383 2.54 -13.96 22.42
CA TRP A 383 1.66 -12.88 21.99
C TRP A 383 2.35 -11.53 22.06
N VAL A 384 2.51 -10.90 20.90
CA VAL A 384 2.90 -9.50 20.81
C VAL A 384 1.88 -8.78 19.93
N TRP A 385 0.77 -8.38 20.55
CA TRP A 385 -0.16 -7.43 19.95
C TRP A 385 0.45 -6.03 20.05
N TRP A 386 1.06 -5.54 18.98
CA TRP A 386 1.29 -4.10 18.85
C TRP A 386 0.55 -3.63 17.61
N LEU A 387 -0.47 -2.81 17.85
CA LEU A 387 -1.38 -2.15 16.91
C LEU A 387 -2.65 -2.96 16.59
N GLY A 388 -3.54 -2.99 17.58
CA GLY A 388 -4.99 -2.95 17.37
C GLY A 388 -5.51 -1.56 17.69
#